data_AF-A0A1H9UCS7-F1
#
_entry.id   AF-A0A1H9UCS7-F1
#
_cell.length_a   1.000
_cell.length_b   1.000
_cell.length_c   1.000
_cell.angle_alpha   90.00
_cell.angle_beta   90.00
_cell.angle_gamma   90.00
#
_symmetry.space_group_name_H-M   'P 1'
#
loop_
_entity.id
_entity.type
_entity.pdbx_description
1 polymer ?
#
loop_
_entity_poly.entity_id
_entity_poly.type
_entity_poly.pdbx_seq_one_letter_code
_entity_poly.pdbx_strand_id
1 'polypeptide(L)'
;MLRRLPSQDLRARTMLQKDTETLRSQADASILALEAWLVISSRARNCLAHLNRPTDPASTVASVSIDEMRLSDLSRCTRASVLRAPNLGRVSYCEIAAVMDRYGWRFHDQWTGKPEPPALELLGSSLPRYLQMVTRAAEVRAERFAVGQKMRGLHEQEGLSGAEIGRLFGVSGAAAHASIQKNRRVAELRRLYPQPPPPAIS
;
A
#
# COMPACT_ATOMS: atom_id res chain seq x y z
N MET A 1 -31.06 23.88 -43.21
CA MET A 1 -30.60 22.61 -42.61
C MET A 1 -29.36 22.90 -41.79
N LEU A 2 -29.39 22.78 -40.47
CA LEU A 2 -28.18 22.60 -39.64
C LEU A 2 -28.64 21.96 -38.33
N ARG A 3 -28.50 20.63 -38.25
CA ARG A 3 -28.78 19.83 -37.06
C ARG A 3 -27.77 20.19 -35.98
N ARG A 4 -28.24 20.81 -34.89
CA ARG A 4 -27.53 20.72 -33.60
C ARG A 4 -27.79 19.33 -33.04
N LEU A 5 -26.73 18.62 -32.64
CA LEU A 5 -26.65 17.78 -31.43
C LEU A 5 -25.23 17.19 -31.36
N PRO A 6 -24.41 17.57 -30.35
CA PRO A 6 -23.46 16.61 -29.76
C PRO A 6 -23.31 16.81 -28.23
N SER A 7 -24.39 16.83 -27.46
CA SER A 7 -24.31 17.05 -25.99
C SER A 7 -24.37 15.76 -25.16
N GLN A 8 -24.99 14.69 -25.66
CA GLN A 8 -25.10 13.42 -24.92
C GLN A 8 -23.85 12.55 -25.05
N ASP A 9 -23.21 12.55 -26.22
CA ASP A 9 -22.03 11.73 -26.51
C ASP A 9 -20.78 12.23 -25.76
N LEU A 10 -20.69 13.55 -25.53
CA LEU A 10 -19.64 14.16 -24.72
C LEU A 10 -19.81 13.78 -23.24
N ARG A 11 -21.05 13.81 -22.72
CA ARG A 11 -21.34 13.43 -21.31
C ARG A 11 -21.07 11.96 -21.03
N ALA A 12 -21.44 11.07 -21.95
CA ALA A 12 -21.16 9.63 -21.83
C ALA A 12 -19.65 9.35 -21.83
N ARG A 13 -18.88 10.02 -22.70
CA ARG A 13 -17.41 9.93 -22.72
C ARG A 13 -16.78 10.49 -21.44
N THR A 14 -17.24 11.63 -20.92
CA THR A 14 -16.72 12.20 -19.67
C THR A 14 -17.06 11.34 -18.44
N MET A 15 -18.23 10.69 -18.41
CA MET A 15 -18.59 9.73 -17.35
C MET A 15 -17.73 8.47 -17.41
N LEU A 16 -17.61 7.84 -18.58
CA LEU A 16 -16.72 6.69 -18.78
C LEU A 16 -15.27 6.99 -18.40
N GLN A 17 -14.78 8.19 -18.74
CA GLN A 17 -13.42 8.63 -18.41
C GLN A 17 -13.24 8.81 -16.89
N LYS A 18 -14.22 9.40 -16.20
CA LYS A 18 -14.23 9.51 -14.73
C LYS A 18 -14.31 8.16 -14.03
N ASP A 19 -15.14 7.25 -14.53
CA ASP A 19 -15.29 5.91 -13.94
C ASP A 19 -14.00 5.10 -14.14
N THR A 20 -13.36 5.24 -15.29
CA THR A 20 -12.07 4.60 -15.60
C THR A 20 -10.93 5.19 -14.76
N GLU A 21 -10.89 6.51 -14.58
CA GLU A 21 -9.92 7.18 -13.67
C GLU A 21 -10.14 6.79 -12.21
N THR A 22 -11.40 6.65 -11.79
CA THR A 22 -11.74 6.23 -10.42
C THR A 22 -11.33 4.77 -10.19
N LEU A 23 -11.59 3.87 -11.14
CA LEU A 23 -11.16 2.48 -11.08
C LEU A 23 -9.64 2.35 -11.10
N ARG A 24 -8.94 3.13 -11.93
CA ARG A 24 -7.48 3.17 -11.99
C ARG A 24 -6.87 3.70 -10.69
N SER A 25 -7.46 4.75 -10.11
CA SER A 25 -7.05 5.31 -8.82
C SER A 25 -7.24 4.31 -7.67
N GLN A 26 -8.34 3.55 -7.67
CA GLN A 26 -8.61 2.52 -6.67
C GLN A 26 -7.73 1.27 -6.83
N ALA A 27 -7.39 0.92 -8.07
CA ALA A 27 -6.48 -0.16 -8.41
C ALA A 27 -5.07 0.10 -7.85
N ASP A 28 -4.52 1.27 -8.17
CA ASP A 28 -3.21 1.69 -7.69
C ASP A 28 -3.19 1.76 -6.15
N ALA A 29 -4.24 2.33 -5.54
CA ALA A 29 -4.35 2.38 -4.08
C ALA A 29 -4.35 1.00 -3.40
N SER A 30 -4.97 -0.02 -4.01
CA SER A 30 -5.07 -1.36 -3.41
C SER A 30 -3.74 -2.10 -3.42
N ILE A 31 -2.94 -1.97 -4.47
CA ILE A 31 -1.60 -2.58 -4.50
C ILE A 31 -0.61 -1.77 -3.68
N LEU A 32 -0.64 -0.44 -3.78
CA LEU A 32 0.22 0.42 -2.98
C LEU A 32 -0.06 0.21 -1.48
N ALA A 33 -1.32 0.02 -1.07
CA ALA A 33 -1.67 -0.37 0.28
C ALA A 33 -1.12 -1.74 0.69
N LEU A 34 -1.22 -2.75 -0.17
CA LEU A 34 -0.66 -4.07 0.11
C LEU A 34 0.87 -4.01 0.28
N GLU A 35 1.56 -3.35 -0.64
CA GLU A 35 3.02 -3.24 -0.61
C GLU A 35 3.48 -2.40 0.58
N ALA A 36 2.80 -1.28 0.84
CA ALA A 36 3.04 -0.46 2.02
C ALA A 36 2.87 -1.24 3.32
N TRP A 37 1.77 -1.98 3.47
CA TRP A 37 1.56 -2.73 4.70
C TRP A 37 2.55 -3.85 4.90
N LEU A 38 3.02 -4.48 3.83
CA LEU A 38 4.05 -5.52 3.93
C LEU A 38 5.43 -4.97 4.31
N VAL A 39 5.64 -3.65 4.17
CA VAL A 39 6.92 -2.98 4.47
C VAL A 39 6.90 -2.25 5.81
N ILE A 40 5.74 -1.76 6.25
CA ILE A 40 5.58 -1.13 7.58
C ILE A 40 5.66 -2.20 8.69
N SER A 41 6.43 -1.90 9.74
CA SER A 41 6.56 -2.72 10.93
C SER A 41 5.22 -2.96 11.64
N SER A 42 5.09 -4.12 12.28
CA SER A 42 3.90 -4.44 13.09
C SER A 42 3.64 -3.39 14.16
N ARG A 43 4.69 -2.83 14.76
CA ARG A 43 4.56 -1.73 15.73
C ARG A 43 3.92 -0.50 15.10
N ALA A 44 4.45 -0.01 13.97
CA ALA A 44 3.91 1.17 13.30
C ALA A 44 2.47 0.94 12.80
N ARG A 45 2.16 -0.24 12.27
CA ARG A 45 0.79 -0.64 11.91
C ARG A 45 -0.15 -0.62 13.11
N ASN A 46 0.25 -1.20 14.24
CA ASN A 46 -0.60 -1.27 15.43
C ASN A 46 -0.89 0.13 16.01
N CYS A 47 0.03 1.08 15.87
CA CYS A 47 -0.23 2.48 16.26
C CYS A 47 -1.35 3.11 15.42
N LEU A 48 -1.44 2.76 14.13
CA LEU A 48 -2.47 3.27 13.21
C LEU A 48 -3.86 2.68 13.49
N ALA A 49 -3.96 1.53 14.17
CA ALA A 49 -5.25 0.96 14.57
C ALA A 49 -6.07 1.89 15.48
N HIS A 50 -5.40 2.80 16.20
CA HIS A 50 -6.07 3.81 17.02
C HIS A 50 -6.76 4.90 16.19
N LEU A 51 -6.33 5.12 14.94
CA LEU A 51 -6.95 6.10 14.03
C LEU A 51 -8.31 5.65 13.46
N ASN A 52 -8.74 4.42 13.75
CA ASN A 52 -10.02 3.84 13.33
C ASN A 52 -11.01 3.66 14.51
N ARG A 53 -10.75 4.23 15.69
CA ARG A 53 -11.65 4.07 16.83
C ARG A 53 -12.86 5.02 16.69
N PRO A 54 -14.10 4.52 16.54
CA PRO A 54 -15.27 5.39 16.34
C PRO A 54 -15.54 6.33 17.51
N THR A 55 -15.09 5.97 18.71
CA THR A 55 -15.24 6.74 19.95
C THR A 55 -14.04 7.63 20.28
N ASP A 56 -12.97 7.56 19.49
CA ASP A 56 -11.78 8.39 19.69
C ASP A 56 -11.92 9.67 18.84
N PRO A 57 -12.00 10.86 19.43
CA PRO A 57 -12.11 12.12 18.68
C PRO A 57 -10.85 12.43 17.84
N ALA A 58 -9.73 11.74 18.03
CA ALA A 58 -8.55 11.81 17.15
C ALA A 58 -8.61 10.83 15.96
N SER A 59 -9.60 9.94 15.92
CA SER A 59 -9.84 8.99 14.83
C SER A 59 -10.21 9.75 13.56
N THR A 60 -9.40 9.58 12.53
CA THR A 60 -9.52 10.29 11.24
C THR A 60 -9.81 9.33 10.09
N VAL A 61 -9.66 8.03 10.31
CA VAL A 61 -10.07 6.97 9.39
C VAL A 61 -11.29 6.27 9.98
N ALA A 62 -12.43 6.95 9.99
CA ALA A 62 -13.66 6.37 10.54
C ALA A 62 -14.06 5.11 9.74
N SER A 63 -14.23 3.99 10.44
CA SER A 63 -14.85 2.76 9.95
C SER A 63 -14.03 1.86 9.01
N VAL A 64 -12.71 2.04 8.92
CA VAL A 64 -11.82 1.14 8.13
C VAL A 64 -10.91 0.36 9.06
N SER A 65 -11.12 -0.96 9.16
CA SER A 65 -10.27 -1.83 9.98
C SER A 65 -8.78 -1.72 9.58
N ILE A 66 -7.86 -1.92 10.53
CA ILE A 66 -6.42 -1.77 10.24
C ILE A 66 -5.94 -2.74 9.14
N ASP A 67 -6.58 -3.90 9.01
CA ASP A 67 -6.27 -4.89 7.99
C ASP A 67 -6.80 -4.49 6.60
N GLU A 68 -7.76 -3.57 6.53
CA GLU A 68 -8.37 -3.05 5.30
C GLU A 68 -7.91 -1.62 4.97
N MET A 69 -7.29 -0.94 5.92
CA MET A 69 -6.80 0.43 5.79
C MET A 69 -5.85 0.52 4.59
N ARG A 70 -5.93 1.59 3.81
CA ARG A 70 -5.05 1.84 2.66
C ARG A 70 -4.23 3.09 2.88
N LEU A 71 -3.15 3.25 2.11
CA LEU A 71 -2.42 4.51 2.10
C LEU A 71 -3.33 5.69 1.69
N SER A 72 -4.34 5.45 0.85
CA SER A 72 -5.36 6.42 0.47
C SER A 72 -6.33 6.79 1.61
N ASP A 73 -6.50 5.91 2.59
CA ASP A 73 -7.33 6.22 3.76
C ASP A 73 -6.50 7.02 4.76
N LEU A 74 -5.24 6.62 4.95
CA LEU A 74 -4.27 7.31 5.77
C LEU A 74 -3.90 8.71 5.22
N SER A 75 -3.93 8.90 3.90
CA SER A 75 -3.67 10.20 3.26
C SER A 75 -4.72 11.25 3.57
N ARG A 76 -5.92 10.84 4.00
CA ARG A 76 -7.01 11.74 4.43
C ARG A 76 -6.80 12.26 5.86
N CYS A 77 -5.88 11.64 6.61
CA CYS A 77 -5.52 12.11 7.93
C CYS A 77 -4.60 13.32 7.82
N THR A 78 -4.80 14.29 8.70
CA THR A 78 -3.79 15.33 8.92
C THR A 78 -2.58 14.72 9.62
N ARG A 79 -1.41 15.29 9.34
CA ARG A 79 -0.18 14.97 10.07
C ARG A 79 -0.35 15.04 11.59
N ALA A 80 -1.08 16.04 12.09
CA ALA A 80 -1.32 16.24 13.52
C ALA A 80 -2.15 15.11 14.14
N SER A 81 -3.16 14.61 13.44
CA SER A 81 -3.96 13.48 13.92
C SER A 81 -3.15 12.19 13.97
N VAL A 82 -2.30 11.94 12.97
CA VAL A 82 -1.40 10.78 12.98
C VAL A 82 -0.41 10.86 14.14
N LEU A 83 0.23 12.01 14.36
CA LEU A 83 1.18 12.21 15.48
C LEU A 83 0.56 12.01 16.87
N ARG A 84 -0.75 12.22 17.01
CA ARG A 84 -1.49 12.00 18.26
C ARG A 84 -1.92 10.55 18.48
N ALA A 85 -1.67 9.65 17.51
CA ALA A 85 -2.00 8.25 17.67
C ALA A 85 -1.27 7.66 18.90
N PRO A 86 -2.00 7.02 19.82
CA PRO A 86 -1.41 6.37 20.99
C PRO A 86 -0.25 5.43 20.61
N ASN A 87 0.82 5.47 21.41
CA ASN A 87 2.05 4.68 21.25
C ASN A 87 2.85 4.97 19.97
N LEU A 88 2.43 5.93 19.14
CA LEU A 88 3.15 6.33 17.94
C LEU A 88 4.35 7.21 18.30
N GLY A 89 5.50 6.56 18.46
CA GLY A 89 6.78 7.24 18.61
C GLY A 89 7.33 7.78 17.29
N ARG A 90 8.32 8.66 17.39
CA ARG A 90 9.03 9.25 16.24
C ARG A 90 9.44 8.21 15.20
N VAL A 91 10.01 7.08 15.62
CA VAL A 91 10.49 6.01 14.72
C VAL A 91 9.35 5.46 13.84
N SER A 92 8.24 5.08 14.45
CA SER A 92 7.09 4.50 13.75
C SER A 92 6.45 5.51 12.80
N TYR A 93 6.40 6.78 13.20
CA TYR A 93 5.93 7.85 12.35
C TYR A 93 6.84 8.10 11.13
N CYS A 94 8.17 8.10 11.32
CA CYS A 94 9.13 8.25 10.22
C CYS A 94 8.98 7.12 9.19
N GLU A 95 8.77 5.91 9.67
CA GLU A 95 8.53 4.73 8.84
C GLU A 95 7.26 4.88 8.00
N ILE A 96 6.15 5.31 8.61
CA ILE A 96 4.88 5.56 7.91
C ILE A 96 5.07 6.66 6.85
N ALA A 97 5.72 7.76 7.19
CA ALA A 97 5.95 8.86 6.25
C ALA A 97 6.85 8.43 5.08
N ALA A 98 7.89 7.63 5.33
CA ALA A 98 8.78 7.10 4.30
C ALA A 98 8.07 6.11 3.37
N VAL A 99 7.13 5.33 3.90
CA VAL A 99 6.29 4.43 3.10
C VAL A 99 5.28 5.20 2.26
N MET A 100 4.60 6.20 2.83
CA MET A 100 3.72 7.10 2.09
C MET A 100 4.49 7.72 0.91
N ASP A 101 5.67 8.29 1.16
CA ASP A 101 6.50 8.93 0.12
C ASP A 101 6.98 7.96 -0.95
N ARG A 102 7.51 6.78 -0.57
CA ARG A 102 7.93 5.72 -1.52
C ARG A 102 6.83 5.32 -2.49
N TYR A 103 5.59 5.31 -2.03
CA TYR A 103 4.43 4.88 -2.81
C TYR A 103 3.62 6.06 -3.36
N GLY A 104 4.16 7.28 -3.36
CA GLY A 104 3.56 8.45 -3.99
C GLY A 104 2.36 9.04 -3.23
N TRP A 105 2.18 8.68 -1.97
CA TRP A 105 1.14 9.21 -1.09
C TRP A 105 1.69 10.27 -0.13
N ARG A 106 0.83 11.21 0.26
CA ARG A 106 1.12 12.21 1.29
C ARG A 106 -0.08 12.37 2.20
N PHE A 107 0.15 12.84 3.43
CA PHE A 107 -0.93 13.36 4.26
C PHE A 107 -1.50 14.62 3.60
N HIS A 108 -2.76 14.94 3.86
CA HIS A 108 -3.40 16.13 3.32
C HIS A 108 -3.85 17.07 4.43
N ASP A 109 -3.71 18.36 4.16
CA ASP A 109 -4.20 19.38 5.05
C ASP A 109 -5.73 19.39 4.97
N GLN A 110 -6.38 19.32 6.13
CA GLN A 110 -7.82 19.14 6.24
C GLN A 110 -8.61 20.33 5.68
N TRP A 111 -8.01 21.52 5.61
CA TRP A 111 -8.69 22.75 5.23
C TRP A 111 -8.51 23.09 3.76
N THR A 112 -7.33 22.79 3.20
CA THR A 112 -6.95 23.14 1.83
C THR A 112 -7.00 21.95 0.89
N GLY A 113 -7.05 20.72 1.41
CA GLY A 113 -6.96 19.49 0.62
C GLY A 113 -5.65 19.35 -0.14
N LYS A 114 -4.66 20.20 0.14
CA LYS A 114 -3.34 20.14 -0.49
C LYS A 114 -2.50 19.08 0.22
N PRO A 115 -1.60 18.39 -0.51
CA PRO A 115 -0.64 17.49 0.10
C PRO A 115 0.19 18.26 1.13
N GLU A 116 0.16 17.81 2.38
CA GLU A 116 1.09 18.28 3.39
C GLU A 116 2.50 17.81 3.01
N PRO A 117 3.54 18.61 3.29
CA PRO A 117 4.90 18.14 3.16
C PRO A 117 5.05 16.86 4.00
N PRO A 118 5.62 15.78 3.45
CA PRO A 118 5.91 14.60 4.23
C PRO A 118 6.72 15.04 5.45
N ALA A 119 6.38 14.54 6.62
CA ALA A 119 7.08 14.91 7.84
C ALA A 119 8.56 14.50 7.88
N LEU A 120 9.01 13.83 6.83
CA LEU A 120 10.39 13.59 6.43
C LEU A 120 11.23 14.88 6.41
N GLU A 121 10.66 16.03 6.02
CA GLU A 121 11.37 17.32 6.08
C GLU A 121 11.73 17.72 7.53
N LEU A 122 10.89 17.36 8.51
CA LEU A 122 11.17 17.59 9.94
C LEU A 122 12.23 16.62 10.51
N LEU A 123 12.61 15.59 9.75
CA LEU A 123 13.65 14.63 10.16
C LEU A 123 15.06 15.13 9.83
N GLY A 124 15.18 16.14 8.97
CA GLY A 124 16.45 16.69 8.52
C GLY A 124 17.41 15.59 8.08
N SER A 125 18.58 15.53 8.74
CA SER A 125 19.64 14.56 8.46
C SER A 125 19.26 13.09 8.69
N SER A 126 18.17 12.79 9.40
CA SER A 126 17.73 11.41 9.65
C SER A 126 16.91 10.81 8.50
N LEU A 127 16.46 11.63 7.54
CA LEU A 127 15.60 11.23 6.43
C LEU A 127 16.21 10.12 5.56
N PRO A 128 17.45 10.24 5.04
CA PRO A 128 18.03 9.23 4.17
C PRO A 128 18.06 7.83 4.80
N ARG A 129 18.29 7.77 6.12
CA ARG A 129 18.31 6.51 6.88
C ARG A 129 16.96 5.80 6.86
N TYR A 130 15.85 6.52 7.06
CA TYR A 130 14.52 5.90 7.07
C TYR A 130 14.07 5.49 5.67
N LEU A 131 14.37 6.29 4.65
CA LEU A 131 14.11 5.91 3.26
C LEU A 131 14.92 4.69 2.84
N GLN A 132 16.21 4.60 3.22
CA GLN A 132 17.01 3.40 3.02
C GLN A 132 16.43 2.19 3.75
N MET A 133 16.00 2.35 5.00
CA MET A 133 15.42 1.26 5.78
C MET A 133 14.16 0.69 5.12
N VAL A 134 13.23 1.56 4.71
CA VAL A 134 12.00 1.17 4.00
C VAL A 134 12.31 0.57 2.64
N THR A 135 13.28 1.12 1.92
CA THR A 135 13.71 0.58 0.62
C THR A 135 14.30 -0.82 0.75
N ARG A 136 15.20 -1.03 1.71
CA ARG A 136 15.77 -2.34 2.01
C ARG A 136 14.70 -3.34 2.46
N ALA A 137 13.75 -2.91 3.28
CA ALA A 137 12.63 -3.77 3.68
C ALA A 137 11.77 -4.18 2.48
N ALA A 138 11.53 -3.26 1.53
CA ALA A 138 10.84 -3.56 0.28
C ALA A 138 11.64 -4.53 -0.61
N GLU A 139 12.96 -4.37 -0.72
CA GLU A 139 13.85 -5.28 -1.46
C GLU A 139 13.84 -6.69 -0.89
N VAL A 140 14.07 -6.84 0.43
CA VAL A 140 13.98 -8.14 1.12
C VAL A 140 12.61 -8.78 0.92
N ARG A 141 11.54 -7.97 0.89
CA ARG A 141 10.20 -8.47 0.62
C ARG A 141 10.03 -8.94 -0.82
N ALA A 142 10.58 -8.19 -1.79
CA ALA A 142 10.58 -8.57 -3.20
C ALA A 142 11.34 -9.89 -3.43
N GLU A 143 12.49 -10.08 -2.79
CA GLU A 143 13.24 -11.34 -2.79
C GLU A 143 12.39 -12.50 -2.24
N ARG A 144 11.79 -12.31 -1.06
CA ARG A 144 10.88 -13.32 -0.46
C ARG A 144 9.68 -13.61 -1.35
N PHE A 145 9.17 -12.61 -2.06
CA PHE A 145 8.09 -12.80 -3.02
C PHE A 145 8.57 -13.62 -4.22
N ALA A 146 9.76 -13.38 -4.76
CA ALA A 146 10.35 -14.19 -5.83
C ALA A 146 10.58 -15.65 -5.39
N VAL A 147 11.04 -15.87 -4.14
CA VAL A 147 11.13 -17.22 -3.56
C VAL A 147 9.75 -17.89 -3.50
N GLY A 148 8.72 -17.17 -3.03
CA GLY A 148 7.35 -17.68 -3.03
C GLY A 148 6.79 -17.97 -4.43
N GLN A 149 7.20 -17.21 -5.46
CA GLN A 149 6.83 -17.49 -6.85
C GLN A 149 7.46 -18.81 -7.32
N LYS A 150 8.73 -19.06 -6.99
CA LYS A 150 9.39 -20.34 -7.29
C LYS A 150 8.67 -21.51 -6.60
N MET A 151 8.39 -21.38 -5.31
CA MET A 151 7.61 -22.39 -4.55
C MET A 151 6.25 -22.66 -5.20
N ARG A 152 5.57 -21.60 -5.65
CA ARG A 152 4.28 -21.72 -6.35
C ARG A 152 4.43 -22.44 -7.69
N GLY A 153 5.47 -22.14 -8.47
CA GLY A 153 5.78 -22.83 -9.73
C GLY A 153 5.95 -24.33 -9.53
N LEU A 154 6.79 -24.74 -8.56
CA LEU A 154 6.98 -26.15 -8.21
C LEU A 154 5.67 -26.84 -7.80
N HIS A 155 4.79 -26.13 -7.10
CA HIS A 155 3.52 -26.69 -6.68
C HIS A 155 2.51 -26.82 -7.84
N GLU A 156 2.39 -25.78 -8.68
CA GLU A 156 1.36 -25.69 -9.71
C GLU A 156 1.76 -26.37 -11.03
N GLN A 157 3.04 -26.35 -11.38
CA GLN A 157 3.55 -26.85 -12.67
C GLN A 157 4.14 -28.24 -12.52
N GLU A 158 4.84 -28.50 -11.42
CA GLU A 158 5.53 -29.78 -11.18
C GLU A 158 4.78 -30.70 -10.20
N GLY A 159 3.70 -30.22 -9.59
CA GLY A 159 2.83 -31.03 -8.74
C GLY A 159 3.41 -31.38 -7.37
N LEU A 160 4.51 -30.74 -6.94
CA LEU A 160 5.14 -31.04 -5.65
C LEU A 160 4.22 -30.68 -4.47
N SER A 161 4.23 -31.51 -3.44
CA SER A 161 3.54 -31.23 -2.18
C SER A 161 4.24 -30.13 -1.38
N GLY A 162 3.50 -29.48 -0.47
CA GLY A 162 4.08 -28.47 0.41
C GLY A 162 5.24 -29.00 1.26
N ALA A 163 5.22 -30.27 1.66
CA ALA A 163 6.31 -30.90 2.43
C ALA A 163 7.58 -31.08 1.59
N GLU A 164 7.45 -31.49 0.32
CA GLU A 164 8.58 -31.60 -0.61
C GLU A 164 9.20 -30.24 -0.88
N ILE A 165 8.39 -29.23 -1.16
CA ILE A 165 8.83 -27.84 -1.35
C ILE A 165 9.50 -27.32 -0.07
N GLY A 166 8.93 -27.61 1.11
CA GLY A 166 9.52 -27.25 2.39
C GLY A 166 10.95 -27.78 2.53
N ARG A 167 11.17 -29.05 2.22
CA ARG A 167 12.51 -29.67 2.23
C ARG A 167 13.48 -28.98 1.27
N LEU A 168 13.05 -28.68 0.04
CA LEU A 168 13.90 -28.02 -0.98
C LEU A 168 14.35 -26.61 -0.56
N PHE A 169 13.53 -25.89 0.20
CA PHE A 169 13.81 -24.51 0.63
C PHE A 169 14.26 -24.38 2.09
N GLY A 170 14.46 -25.50 2.79
CA GLY A 170 14.86 -25.49 4.20
C GLY A 170 13.81 -24.89 5.14
N VAL A 171 12.51 -25.01 4.82
CA VAL A 171 11.39 -24.50 5.62
C VAL A 171 10.37 -25.61 5.91
N SER A 172 9.47 -25.39 6.87
CA SER A 172 8.38 -26.35 7.11
C SER A 172 7.41 -26.37 5.92
N GLY A 173 6.74 -27.51 5.70
CA GLY A 173 5.74 -27.62 4.64
C GLY A 173 4.58 -26.64 4.81
N ALA A 174 4.19 -26.35 6.06
CA ALA A 174 3.20 -25.32 6.36
C ALA A 174 3.67 -23.91 5.98
N ALA A 175 4.95 -23.58 6.23
CA ALA A 175 5.53 -22.30 5.83
C ALA A 175 5.60 -22.16 4.30
N ALA A 176 5.97 -23.24 3.60
CA ALA A 176 5.93 -23.29 2.13
C ALA A 176 4.49 -23.06 1.61
N HIS A 177 3.50 -23.75 2.18
CA HIS A 177 2.10 -23.58 1.78
C HIS A 177 1.58 -22.15 2.05
N ALA A 178 1.89 -21.59 3.22
CA ALA A 178 1.56 -20.20 3.55
C ALA A 178 2.22 -19.21 2.57
N SER A 179 3.47 -19.47 2.16
CA SER A 179 4.18 -18.66 1.16
C SER A 179 3.48 -18.72 -0.20
N ILE A 180 3.09 -19.91 -0.65
CA ILE A 180 2.35 -20.13 -1.90
C ILE A 180 1.01 -19.39 -1.88
N GLN A 181 0.21 -19.53 -0.82
CA GLN A 181 -1.09 -18.86 -0.69
C GLN A 181 -0.94 -17.33 -0.68
N LYS A 182 0.04 -16.82 0.08
CA LYS A 182 0.38 -15.38 0.05
C LYS A 182 0.77 -14.93 -1.35
N ASN A 183 1.57 -15.73 -2.05
CA ASN A 183 2.02 -15.40 -3.40
C ASN A 183 0.85 -15.36 -4.39
N ARG A 184 -0.05 -16.35 -4.35
CA ARG A 184 -1.29 -16.37 -5.13
C ARG A 184 -2.12 -15.12 -4.90
N ARG A 185 -2.35 -14.75 -3.64
CA ARG A 185 -3.13 -13.57 -3.30
C ARG A 185 -2.51 -12.27 -3.86
N VAL A 186 -1.20 -12.10 -3.71
CA VAL A 186 -0.51 -10.92 -4.25
C VAL A 186 -0.52 -10.92 -5.78
N ALA A 187 -0.31 -12.06 -6.43
CA ALA A 187 -0.35 -12.18 -7.90
C ALA A 187 -1.75 -11.91 -8.46
N GLU A 188 -2.80 -12.41 -7.77
CA GLU A 188 -4.19 -12.11 -8.09
C GLU A 188 -4.47 -10.61 -7.99
N LEU A 189 -4.07 -9.97 -6.89
CA LEU A 189 -4.22 -8.52 -6.73
C LEU A 189 -3.47 -7.73 -7.80
N ARG A 190 -2.23 -8.13 -8.15
CA ARG A 190 -1.44 -7.55 -9.25
C ARG A 190 -2.08 -7.71 -10.62
N ARG A 191 -2.74 -8.84 -10.88
CA ARG A 191 -3.50 -9.05 -12.11
C ARG A 191 -4.75 -8.16 -12.16
N LEU A 192 -5.45 -8.05 -11.04
CA LEU A 192 -6.67 -7.24 -10.94
C LEU A 192 -6.36 -5.73 -11.02
N TYR A 193 -5.17 -5.31 -10.57
CA TYR A 193 -4.84 -3.90 -10.36
C TYR A 193 -3.39 -3.54 -10.77
N PRO A 194 -2.96 -3.66 -12.03
CA PRO A 194 -1.56 -3.50 -12.42
C PRO A 194 -0.97 -2.12 -12.05
N GLN A 195 0.22 -2.11 -11.43
CA GLN A 195 0.89 -0.86 -11.03
C GLN A 195 1.38 -0.04 -12.25
N PRO A 196 1.38 1.30 -12.15
CA PRO A 196 2.09 2.14 -13.09
C PRO A 196 3.61 1.90 -12.98
N PRO A 197 4.36 2.07 -14.08
CA PRO A 197 5.81 1.95 -14.04
C PRO A 197 6.41 2.96 -13.04
N PRO A 198 7.53 2.62 -12.38
CA PRO A 198 8.19 3.53 -11.45
C PRO A 198 8.52 4.85 -12.17
N PRO A 199 8.45 6.00 -11.47
CA PRO A 199 8.80 7.29 -12.05
C PRO A 199 10.23 7.22 -12.57
N ALA A 200 10.46 7.72 -13.79
CA ALA A 200 11.79 7.79 -14.38
C ALA A 200 12.69 8.61 -13.45
N ILE A 201 13.75 7.99 -12.94
CA ILE A 201 14.77 8.66 -12.16
C ILE A 201 15.39 9.71 -13.10
N SER A 202 15.16 10.99 -12.80
CA SER A 202 15.73 12.14 -13.52
C SER A 202 17.01 12.58 -12.82
#